data_AF-A0A933BR82-F1
#
_entry.id   AF-A0A933BR82-F1
#
_cell.length_a   1.000
_cell.length_b   1.000
_cell.length_c   1.000
_cell.angle_alpha   90.00
_cell.angle_beta   90.00
_cell.angle_gamma   90.00
#
_symmetry.space_group_name_H-M   'P 1'
#
loop_
_entity.id
_entity.type
_entity.pdbx_description
1 polymer ?
#
loop_
_entity_poly.entity_id
_entity_poly.type
_entity_poly.pdbx_seq_one_letter_code
_entity_poly.pdbx_strand_id
1 'polypeptide(L)'
;MLIECKSCGVENLFAGYLPETHTYCTQCRERLIDLDLNESHDEYVCEDCGFSMLLLKDAPFEKGSTCRCGSSSVEKLESSSIAEEAEEAGVLDEMMEDLEDEEESDEEEDDIEEEEELNEVDWLRSEPEAADDMDDYNEAFDNDPGYN
;
A
#
# COMPACT_ATOMS: atom_id res chain seq x y z
N MET A 1 -10.15 10.43 4.50
CA MET A 1 -9.70 10.50 3.10
C MET A 1 -10.11 9.23 2.39
N LEU A 2 -10.49 9.31 1.12
CA LEU A 2 -10.70 8.18 0.21
C LEU A 2 -9.76 8.34 -0.98
N ILE A 3 -9.10 7.27 -1.42
CA ILE A 3 -8.24 7.27 -2.60
C ILE A 3 -8.61 6.09 -3.51
N GLU A 4 -8.94 6.37 -4.76
CA GLU A 4 -9.08 5.36 -5.80
C GLU A 4 -7.69 4.90 -6.27
N CYS A 5 -7.45 3.60 -6.43
CA CYS A 5 -6.14 3.12 -6.86
C CYS A 5 -5.93 3.30 -8.38
N LYS A 6 -4.84 3.95 -8.81
CA LYS A 6 -4.48 4.09 -10.24
C LYS A 6 -4.40 2.78 -11.01
N SER A 7 -3.95 1.71 -10.37
CA SER A 7 -3.68 0.43 -11.05
C SER A 7 -4.90 -0.49 -11.12
N CYS A 8 -5.76 -0.53 -10.09
CA CYS A 8 -6.89 -1.47 -10.03
C CYS A 8 -8.27 -0.82 -9.85
N GLY A 9 -8.36 0.50 -9.70
CA GLY A 9 -9.62 1.23 -9.55
C GLY A 9 -10.35 0.99 -8.23
N VAL A 10 -9.71 0.33 -7.26
CA VAL A 10 -10.34 0.05 -5.96
C VAL A 10 -10.20 1.25 -5.03
N GLU A 11 -11.31 1.66 -4.43
CA GLU A 11 -11.38 2.72 -3.44
C GLU A 11 -10.81 2.26 -2.09
N ASN A 12 -9.86 3.02 -1.56
CA ASN A 12 -9.23 2.79 -0.26
C ASN A 12 -9.60 3.92 0.69
N LEU A 13 -10.10 3.56 1.87
CA LEU A 13 -10.56 4.51 2.87
C LEU A 13 -9.59 4.63 4.03
N PHE A 14 -9.15 5.86 4.30
CA PHE A 14 -8.26 6.20 5.41
C PHE A 14 -8.96 7.09 6.43
N ALA A 15 -9.02 6.64 7.68
CA ALA A 15 -9.67 7.36 8.78
C ALA A 15 -8.85 8.57 9.29
N GLY A 16 -7.54 8.56 9.08
CA GLY A 16 -6.63 9.64 9.44
C GLY A 16 -5.38 9.55 8.58
N TYR A 17 -5.40 10.22 7.43
CA TYR A 17 -4.21 10.38 6.60
C TYR A 17 -3.22 11.30 7.31
N LEU A 18 -1.95 10.94 7.23
CA LEU A 18 -0.84 11.76 7.64
C LEU A 18 0.16 11.81 6.48
N PRO A 19 0.70 12.98 6.12
CA PRO A 19 1.70 13.09 5.06
C PRO A 19 2.92 12.18 5.28
N GLU A 20 3.26 11.87 6.53
CA GLU A 20 4.39 10.98 6.87
C GLU A 20 4.07 9.47 6.70
N THR A 21 2.89 9.12 6.19
CA THR A 21 2.46 7.72 6.09
C THR A 21 2.42 7.21 4.65
N HIS A 22 3.12 6.10 4.42
CA HIS A 22 2.98 5.33 3.18
C HIS A 22 1.56 4.78 3.04
N THR A 23 0.93 5.04 1.90
CA THR A 23 -0.41 4.55 1.58
C THR A 23 -0.34 3.55 0.43
N TYR A 24 -0.82 2.34 0.69
CA TYR A 24 -0.83 1.24 -0.26
C TYR A 24 -2.24 0.75 -0.53
N CYS A 25 -2.49 0.34 -1.77
CA CYS A 25 -3.75 -0.25 -2.16
C CYS A 25 -3.94 -1.59 -1.46
N THR A 26 -5.11 -1.78 -0.85
CA THR A 26 -5.46 -3.02 -0.15
C THR A 26 -5.54 -4.25 -1.07
N GLN A 27 -5.67 -4.06 -2.39
CA GLN A 27 -5.83 -5.16 -3.36
C GLN A 27 -4.55 -5.49 -4.12
N CYS A 28 -3.95 -4.51 -4.80
CA CYS A 28 -2.76 -4.73 -5.62
C CYS A 28 -1.44 -4.32 -4.95
N ARG A 29 -1.49 -3.75 -3.73
CA ARG A 29 -0.34 -3.21 -2.98
C ARG A 29 0.43 -2.10 -3.68
N GLU A 30 -0.09 -1.58 -4.78
CA GLU A 30 0.43 -0.40 -5.44
C GLU A 30 0.31 0.82 -4.54
N ARG A 31 1.29 1.72 -4.67
CA ARG A 31 1.30 2.99 -3.95
C ARG A 31 0.11 3.85 -4.39
N LEU A 32 -0.57 4.47 -3.43
CA LEU A 32 -1.76 5.28 -3.70
C LEU A 32 -1.45 6.76 -3.88
N ILE A 33 -0.36 7.24 -3.28
CA ILE A 33 0.12 8.62 -3.38
C ILE A 33 1.55 8.57 -3.90
N ASP A 34 1.79 9.32 -4.96
CA ASP A 34 3.02 9.34 -5.75
C ASP A 34 3.18 10.74 -6.36
N LEU A 35 4.36 11.08 -6.89
CA LEU A 35 4.67 12.40 -7.46
C LEU A 35 3.74 12.78 -8.63
N ASP A 36 3.23 11.77 -9.35
CA ASP A 36 2.30 11.90 -10.47
C ASP A 36 0.82 11.95 -10.03
N LEU A 37 0.51 12.15 -8.74
CA LEU A 37 -0.86 12.14 -8.23
C LEU A 37 -1.77 13.12 -8.99
N ASN A 38 -1.29 14.34 -9.22
CA ASN A 38 -2.04 15.37 -9.95
C ASN A 38 -2.22 15.06 -11.45
N GLU A 39 -1.47 14.10 -12.01
CA GLU A 39 -1.67 13.63 -13.38
C GLU A 39 -2.80 12.61 -13.44
N SER A 40 -2.90 11.74 -12.44
CA SER A 40 -3.83 10.60 -12.41
C SER A 40 -5.17 10.89 -11.71
N HIS A 41 -5.18 11.76 -10.70
CA HIS A 41 -6.35 12.00 -9.83
C HIS A 41 -6.83 13.45 -9.86
N ASP A 42 -8.10 13.61 -9.50
CA ASP A 42 -8.71 14.86 -9.09
C ASP A 42 -9.04 14.79 -7.59
N GLU A 43 -8.78 15.88 -6.86
CA GLU A 43 -9.19 16.00 -5.46
C GLU A 43 -10.56 16.66 -5.33
N TYR A 44 -11.42 16.03 -4.54
CA TYR A 44 -12.72 16.55 -4.16
C TYR A 44 -12.80 16.68 -2.64
N VAL A 45 -13.15 17.87 -2.15
CA VAL A 45 -13.23 18.16 -0.72
C VAL A 45 -14.65 18.53 -0.34
N CYS A 46 -15.16 17.89 0.71
CA CYS A 46 -16.41 18.29 1.33
C CYS A 46 -16.20 19.51 2.23
N GLU A 47 -16.87 20.62 1.92
CA GLU A 47 -16.74 21.88 2.66
C GLU A 47 -17.24 21.79 4.11
N ASP A 48 -18.22 20.93 4.37
CA ASP A 48 -18.87 20.84 5.69
C ASP A 48 -18.08 19.99 6.71
N CYS A 49 -17.40 18.93 6.25
CA CYS A 49 -16.68 18.02 7.14
C CYS A 49 -15.19 17.85 6.82
N GLY A 50 -14.68 18.56 5.80
CA GLY A 50 -13.28 18.49 5.37
C GLY A 50 -12.85 17.14 4.81
N PHE A 51 -13.80 16.29 4.39
CA PHE A 51 -13.46 14.97 3.87
C PHE A 51 -12.92 15.10 2.44
N SER A 52 -11.67 14.69 2.24
CA SER A 52 -11.02 14.65 0.93
C SER A 52 -11.18 13.28 0.25
N MET A 53 -11.43 13.31 -1.06
CA MET A 53 -11.56 12.19 -1.98
C MET A 53 -10.65 12.41 -3.17
N LEU A 54 -9.67 11.52 -3.35
CA LEU A 54 -8.82 11.45 -4.53
C LEU A 54 -9.40 10.39 -5.46
N LEU A 55 -10.01 10.84 -6.56
CA LEU A 55 -10.65 9.97 -7.55
C LEU A 55 -9.88 10.06 -8.86
N LEU A 56 -9.88 8.99 -9.65
CA LEU A 56 -9.26 9.03 -10.98
C LEU A 56 -9.94 10.09 -11.84
N LYS A 57 -9.20 10.74 -12.73
CA LYS A 57 -9.78 11.76 -13.63
C LYS A 57 -10.89 11.23 -14.54
N ASP A 58 -10.84 9.94 -14.84
CA ASP A 58 -11.86 9.25 -15.64
C ASP A 58 -13.07 8.82 -14.79
N ALA A 59 -13.00 8.95 -13.46
CA ALA A 59 -14.09 8.55 -12.57
C ALA A 59 -15.31 9.47 -12.77
N PRO A 60 -16.52 8.90 -12.93
CA PRO A 60 -17.73 9.68 -13.11
C PRO A 60 -18.11 10.39 -11.80
N PHE A 61 -17.75 11.66 -11.67
CA PHE A 61 -18.21 12.51 -10.57
C PHE A 61 -19.35 13.42 -11.02
N GLU A 62 -20.58 13.12 -10.59
CA GLU A 62 -21.74 13.95 -10.90
C GLU A 62 -21.92 15.08 -9.88
N LYS A 63 -22.31 16.26 -10.37
CA LYS A 63 -22.66 17.41 -9.54
C LYS A 63 -23.93 17.09 -8.74
N GLY A 64 -23.78 16.84 -7.44
CA GLY A 64 -24.84 16.33 -6.56
C GLY A 64 -24.46 15.06 -5.80
N SER A 65 -23.25 14.53 -6.03
CA SER A 65 -22.65 13.50 -5.19
C SER A 65 -22.65 13.92 -3.71
N THR A 66 -23.05 13.00 -2.84
CA THR A 66 -23.13 13.25 -1.40
C THR A 66 -21.89 12.73 -0.69
N CYS A 67 -21.28 13.59 0.12
CA CYS A 67 -20.27 13.17 1.07
C CYS A 67 -20.85 12.18 2.10
N ARG A 68 -19.99 11.39 2.74
CA ARG A 68 -20.37 10.47 3.83
C ARG A 68 -21.04 11.14 5.02
N CYS A 69 -20.81 12.42 5.24
CA CYS A 69 -21.52 13.20 6.27
C CYS A 69 -22.98 13.52 5.88
N GLY A 70 -23.40 13.23 4.64
CA GLY A 70 -24.71 13.55 4.09
C GLY A 70 -24.78 14.93 3.40
N SER A 71 -23.69 15.69 3.39
CA SER A 71 -23.62 16.96 2.66
C SER A 71 -23.49 16.75 1.15
N SER A 72 -24.08 17.66 0.38
CA SER A 72 -23.87 17.79 -1.08
C SER A 72 -22.86 18.88 -1.45
N SER A 73 -22.28 19.56 -0.45
CA SER A 73 -21.28 20.62 -0.62
C SER A 73 -19.90 19.98 -0.80
N VAL A 74 -19.68 19.41 -1.99
CA VAL A 74 -18.40 18.82 -2.40
C VAL A 74 -17.89 19.61 -3.61
N GLU A 75 -16.70 20.16 -3.47
CA GLU A 75 -16.03 20.93 -4.52
C GLU A 75 -14.80 20.19 -5.03
N LYS A 76 -14.54 20.33 -6.34
CA LYS A 76 -13.31 19.84 -6.97
C LYS A 76 -12.23 20.91 -6.82
N LEU A 77 -11.04 20.53 -6.36
CA LEU A 77 -9.86 21.39 -6.34
C LEU A 77 -9.17 21.39 -7.71
N GLU A 78 -8.50 22.50 -8.05
CA GLU A 78 -7.73 22.60 -9.31
C GLU A 78 -6.50 21.69 -9.30
N SER A 79 -5.86 21.54 -8.15
CA SER A 79 -4.70 20.68 -7.90
C SER A 79 -4.68 20.24 -6.44
N SER A 80 -4.21 19.03 -6.18
CA SER A 80 -4.00 18.50 -4.83
C SER A 80 -2.61 18.88 -4.30
N SER A 81 -2.53 19.29 -3.03
CA SER A 81 -1.28 19.48 -2.29
C SER A 81 -0.78 18.18 -1.63
N ILE A 82 -1.58 17.10 -1.67
CA ILE A 82 -1.31 15.87 -0.90
C ILE A 82 0.02 15.22 -1.31
N ALA A 83 0.38 15.24 -2.60
CA ALA A 83 1.65 14.70 -3.08
C ALA A 83 2.84 15.56 -2.62
N GLU A 84 2.71 16.89 -2.69
CA GLU A 84 3.75 17.83 -2.23
C GLU A 84 3.99 17.68 -0.71
N GLU A 85 2.93 17.51 0.07
CA GLU A 85 3.02 17.27 1.52
C GLU A 85 3.69 15.93 1.84
N ALA A 86 3.43 14.88 1.05
CA ALA A 86 4.07 13.58 1.21
C ALA A 86 5.56 13.59 0.80
N GLU A 87 5.91 14.38 -0.22
CA GLU A 87 7.28 14.64 -0.63
C GLU A 87 8.05 15.39 0.46
N GLU A 88 7.50 16.49 0.99
CA GLU A 88 8.13 17.25 2.08
C GLU A 88 8.32 16.41 3.36
N ALA A 89 7.43 15.43 3.58
CA ALA A 89 7.54 14.47 4.67
C ALA A 89 8.61 13.38 4.45
N GLY A 90 9.26 13.35 3.28
CA GLY A 90 10.30 12.37 2.91
C GLY A 90 9.76 10.96 2.64
N VAL A 91 8.44 10.82 2.47
CA VAL A 91 7.82 9.51 2.24
C VAL A 91 8.07 9.05 0.80
N LEU A 92 8.14 9.99 -0.16
CA LEU A 92 8.35 9.67 -1.57
C LEU A 92 9.83 9.41 -1.93
N ASP A 93 10.77 9.76 -1.04
CA ASP A 93 12.22 9.73 -1.30
C ASP A 93 12.79 8.31 -1.42
N GLU A 94 12.17 7.30 -0.79
CA GLU A 94 12.62 5.89 -0.86
C GLU A 94 12.65 5.36 -2.32
N MET A 95 11.92 5.96 -3.26
CA MET A 95 11.96 5.59 -4.68
C MET A 95 13.26 5.99 -5.38
N MET A 96 14.03 6.93 -4.81
CA MET A 96 15.29 7.39 -5.39
C MET A 96 16.47 6.49 -4.98
N GLU A 97 16.42 5.91 -3.77
CA GLU A 97 17.48 5.03 -3.28
C GLU A 97 17.53 3.68 -4.02
N ASP A 98 16.38 3.07 -4.34
CA ASP A 98 16.32 1.79 -5.08
C ASP A 98 16.79 1.89 -6.56
N LEU A 99 16.77 3.09 -7.16
CA LEU A 99 17.20 3.31 -8.54
C LEU A 99 18.68 3.69 -8.65
N GLU A 100 19.26 4.29 -7.60
CA GLU A 100 20.69 4.63 -7.56
C GLU A 100 21.58 3.39 -7.38
N ASP A 101 21.05 2.30 -6.81
CA ASP A 101 21.76 1.01 -6.67
C ASP A 101 21.79 0.17 -7.98
N GLU A 102 20.89 0.42 -8.94
CA GLU A 102 20.86 -0.33 -10.21
C GLU A 102 21.73 0.29 -11.31
N GLU A 103 22.06 1.59 -11.26
CA GLU A 103 22.90 2.26 -12.27
C GLU A 103 24.43 2.07 -12.06
N GLU A 104 24.88 1.42 -10.97
CA GLU A 104 26.28 1.05 -10.72
C GLU A 104 26.60 -0.45 -10.98
N SER A 105 25.83 -1.15 -11.82
CA SER A 105 26.07 -2.59 -12.09
C SER A 105 26.37 -2.99 -13.54
N ASP A 106 26.74 -2.03 -14.40
CA ASP A 106 27.30 -2.34 -15.72
C ASP A 106 28.78 -1.93 -15.81
N GLU A 107 29.63 -2.95 -16.00
CA GLU A 107 31.10 -2.95 -16.19
C GLU A 107 31.94 -3.11 -14.91
N GLU A 108 32.19 -4.35 -14.45
CA GLU A 108 33.50 -5.05 -14.54
C GLU A 108 33.29 -6.58 -14.32
N GLU A 109 33.60 -7.40 -15.33
CA GLU A 109 33.83 -8.84 -15.15
C GLU A 109 35.13 -9.01 -14.36
N ASP A 110 35.05 -9.16 -13.04
CA ASP A 110 36.17 -9.62 -12.22
C ASP A 110 35.82 -10.97 -11.58
N ASP A 111 36.66 -11.97 -11.88
CA ASP A 111 36.65 -13.34 -11.36
C ASP A 111 36.51 -13.38 -9.82
N ILE A 112 35.30 -13.62 -9.31
CA ILE A 112 35.09 -14.02 -7.92
C ILE A 112 35.13 -15.55 -7.87
N GLU A 113 36.25 -16.08 -7.40
CA GLU A 113 36.39 -17.47 -6.96
C GLU A 113 35.33 -17.78 -5.90
N GLU A 114 34.62 -18.90 -6.09
CA GLU A 114 33.68 -19.49 -5.14
C GLU A 114 34.28 -19.59 -3.72
N GLU A 115 33.83 -18.77 -2.79
CA GLU A 115 33.79 -19.14 -1.36
C GLU A 115 32.37 -18.97 -0.83
N GLU A 116 31.75 -20.13 -0.57
CA GLU A 116 30.45 -20.30 0.05
C GLU A 116 30.41 -19.68 1.45
N GLU A 117 29.77 -18.52 1.59
CA GLU A 117 29.08 -18.16 2.84
C GLU A 117 27.65 -17.72 2.49
N LEU A 118 26.87 -18.70 2.01
CA LEU A 118 25.43 -18.67 2.19
C LEU A 118 25.16 -18.66 3.69
N ASN A 119 25.01 -17.46 4.25
CA ASN A 119 24.42 -17.28 5.56
C ASN A 119 23.13 -18.10 5.58
N GLU A 120 23.10 -19.10 6.46
CA GLU A 120 21.97 -19.96 6.79
C GLU A 120 20.81 -19.09 7.31
N VAL A 121 20.12 -18.38 6.40
CA VAL A 121 18.80 -17.83 6.68
C VAL A 121 17.89 -19.05 6.71
N ASP A 122 17.64 -19.53 7.92
CA ASP A 122 16.83 -20.69 8.21
C ASP A 122 15.36 -20.42 7.84
N TRP A 123 15.05 -20.52 6.54
CA TRP A 123 13.68 -20.56 6.02
C TRP A 123 12.99 -21.89 6.33
N LEU A 124 13.66 -22.82 7.02
CA LEU A 124 13.00 -23.99 7.56
C LEU A 124 12.20 -23.55 8.77
N ARG A 125 10.89 -23.44 8.55
CA ARG A 125 9.92 -23.54 9.64
C ARG A 125 10.29 -24.79 10.43
N SER A 126 10.79 -24.64 11.66
CA SER A 126 11.23 -25.77 12.48
C SER A 126 10.12 -26.82 12.48
N GLU A 127 10.42 -27.98 11.90
CA GLU A 127 9.58 -29.15 12.06
C GLU A 127 9.49 -29.39 13.57
N PRO A 128 8.31 -29.43 14.19
CA PRO A 128 8.25 -29.87 15.56
C PRO A 128 8.79 -31.30 15.58
N GLU A 129 9.93 -31.51 16.25
CA GLU A 129 10.46 -32.83 16.59
C GLU A 129 9.50 -33.54 17.56
N ALA A 130 8.36 -33.95 17.01
CA ALA A 130 7.32 -34.81 17.57
C ALA A 130 6.33 -35.17 16.43
N ALA A 131 6.84 -35.63 15.29
CA ALA A 131 6.03 -36.12 14.17
C ALA A 131 5.95 -37.66 14.12
N ASP A 132 6.08 -38.33 15.27
CA ASP A 132 5.86 -39.79 15.38
C ASP A 132 4.47 -40.17 15.92
N ASP A 133 3.59 -39.20 16.25
CA ASP A 133 2.22 -39.47 16.73
C ASP A 133 1.14 -38.58 16.04
N MET A 134 1.32 -38.18 14.77
CA MET A 134 0.28 -37.49 13.99
C MET A 134 -0.17 -38.29 12.76
N ASP A 135 -0.51 -39.56 12.96
CA ASP A 135 -1.16 -40.38 11.94
C ASP A 135 -2.65 -40.04 11.73
N ASP A 136 -3.24 -39.14 12.53
CA ASP A 136 -4.64 -38.72 12.35
C ASP A 136 -4.79 -37.19 12.36
N TYR A 137 -4.46 -36.57 11.23
CA TYR A 137 -4.65 -35.14 10.95
C TYR A 137 -6.09 -34.64 11.24
N ASN A 138 -7.08 -35.55 11.33
CA ASN A 138 -8.47 -35.22 11.66
C ASN A 138 -8.67 -34.95 13.16
N GLU A 139 -7.85 -35.51 14.05
CA GLU A 139 -8.07 -35.43 15.50
C GLU A 139 -7.83 -34.01 16.06
N ALA A 140 -7.06 -33.18 15.35
CA ALA A 140 -6.83 -31.77 15.67
C ALA A 140 -8.05 -30.87 15.42
N PHE A 141 -8.98 -31.29 14.55
CA PHE A 141 -10.23 -30.57 14.28
C PHE A 141 -11.42 -31.09 15.08
N ASP A 142 -11.31 -32.33 15.60
CA ASP A 142 -12.36 -32.96 16.41
C ASP A 142 -12.32 -32.52 17.89
N ASN A 143 -11.21 -31.95 18.37
CA ASN A 143 -11.14 -31.33 19.69
C ASN A 143 -11.73 -29.91 19.68
N ASP A 144 -13.06 -29.82 19.69
CA ASP A 144 -13.79 -28.59 19.97
C ASP A 144 -13.51 -28.15 21.43
N PRO A 145 -12.88 -26.99 21.69
CA PRO A 145 -12.67 -26.48 23.04
C PRO A 145 -13.98 -26.02 23.73
N GLY A 146 -15.13 -26.19 23.09
CA GLY A 146 -16.45 -25.75 23.54
C GLY A 146 -17.15 -26.59 24.63
N TYR A 147 -16.50 -27.57 25.25
CA TYR A 147 -17.07 -28.27 26.42
C TYR A 147 -16.27 -27.99 27.70
N ASN A 148 -16.69 -26.95 28.42
CA ASN A 148 -16.67 -26.87 29.89
C ASN A 148 -17.75 -25.91 30.39
#